data_AF-A0A1C6T606-F1
#
_entry.id   AF-A0A1C6T606-F1
#
_cell.length_a   1.000
_cell.length_b   1.000
_cell.length_c   1.000
_cell.angle_alpha   90.00
_cell.angle_beta   90.00
_cell.angle_gamma   90.00
#
_symmetry.space_group_name_H-M   'P 1'
#
loop_
_entity.id
_entity.type
_entity.pdbx_description
1 polymer ?
#
loop_
_entity_poly.entity_id
_entity_poly.type
_entity_poly.pdbx_seq_one_letter_code
_entity_poly.pdbx_strand_id
1 'polypeptide(L)' 'MLCGKARTRDVVDASVVTIALACGAIVFTSDPEDIAHLSATSDVKPGLVIRRV' A
#
# COMPACT_ATOMS: atom_id res chain seq x y z
N MET A 1 11.77 -2.71 -2.99
CA MET A 1 12.06 -1.46 -2.23
C MET A 1 10.90 -0.49 -2.41
N LEU A 2 9.77 -0.69 -1.71
CA LEU A 2 8.60 0.18 -1.86
C LEU A 2 8.85 1.56 -1.24
N CYS A 3 9.41 1.61 -0.02
CA CYS A 3 9.77 2.87 0.64
C CYS A 3 10.64 3.78 -0.24
N GLY A 4 11.65 3.20 -0.90
CA GLY A 4 12.52 3.94 -1.82
C GLY A 4 11.80 4.49 -3.04
N LYS A 5 10.87 3.71 -3.64
CA LYS A 5 10.07 4.14 -4.80
C LYS A 5 9.08 5.23 -4.43
N ALA A 6 8.40 5.07 -3.30
CA ALA A 6 7.43 6.04 -2.80
C ALA A 6 8.05 7.26 -2.10
N ARG A 7 9.37 7.27 -1.90
CA ARG A 7 10.08 8.27 -1.07
C ARG A 7 9.46 8.43 0.33
N THR A 8 8.91 7.35 0.89
CA THR A 8 8.38 7.35 2.26
C THR A 8 9.40 6.81 3.25
N ARG A 9 9.30 7.28 4.50
CA ARG A 9 9.99 6.69 5.66
C ARG A 9 9.06 5.80 6.49
N ASP A 10 7.77 5.77 6.15
CA ASP A 10 6.83 4.89 6.80
C ASP A 10 7.04 3.45 6.31
N VAL A 11 7.74 2.70 7.15
CA VAL A 11 8.02 1.29 6.90
C VAL A 11 6.82 0.40 7.21
N VAL A 12 5.91 0.86 8.07
CA VAL A 12 4.74 0.08 8.49
C VAL A 12 3.74 0.08 7.34
N ASP A 13 3.38 1.24 6.82
CA ASP A 13 2.41 1.35 5.72
C ASP A 13 2.95 0.71 4.45
N ALA A 14 4.25 0.86 4.16
CA ALA A 14 4.88 0.18 3.05
C ALA A 14 4.86 -1.36 3.21
N SER A 15 5.00 -1.87 4.44
CA SER A 15 4.91 -3.31 4.71
C SER A 15 3.48 -3.81 4.55
N VAL A 16 2.49 -3.06 5.05
CA VAL A 16 1.06 -3.37 4.88
C VAL A 16 0.71 -3.47 3.39
N VAL A 17 1.09 -2.49 2.58
CA VAL A 17 0.85 -2.50 1.13
C VAL A 17 1.55 -3.69 0.46
N THR A 18 2.81 -3.95 0.81
CA THR A 18 3.58 -5.05 0.22
C THR A 18 2.92 -6.41 0.50
N ILE A 19 2.51 -6.65 1.76
CA ILE A 19 1.86 -7.91 2.16
C ILE A 19 0.47 -8.01 1.53
N ALA A 20 -0.31 -6.93 1.53
CA ALA A 20 -1.65 -6.93 0.96
C ALA A 20 -1.64 -7.20 -0.55
N LEU A 21 -0.68 -6.64 -1.30
CA LEU A 21 -0.49 -6.96 -2.72
C LEU A 21 -0.11 -8.43 -2.91
N ALA A 22 0.82 -8.96 -2.12
CA ALA A 22 1.26 -10.35 -2.23
C ALA A 22 0.15 -11.36 -1.92
N CYS A 23 -0.76 -11.01 -1.02
CA CYS A 23 -1.86 -11.86 -0.59
C CYS A 23 -3.19 -11.60 -1.33
N GLY A 24 -3.28 -10.55 -2.15
CA GLY A 24 -4.55 -10.12 -2.74
C GLY A 24 -5.58 -9.67 -1.69
N ALA A 25 -5.13 -9.06 -0.59
CA ALA A 25 -5.96 -8.70 0.56
C ALA A 25 -6.58 -7.30 0.44
N ILE A 26 -7.64 -7.04 1.21
CA ILE A 26 -8.26 -5.73 1.37
C ILE A 26 -7.58 -4.99 2.52
N VAL A 27 -7.21 -3.72 2.31
CA VAL A 27 -6.68 -2.87 3.39
C VAL A 27 -7.78 -1.96 3.93
N PHE A 28 -7.98 -2.03 5.24
CA PHE A 28 -8.85 -1.14 6.00
C PHE A 28 -7.99 -0.11 6.73
N THR A 29 -8.21 1.18 6.49
CA THR A 29 -7.39 2.26 7.07
C THR A 29 -8.22 3.52 7.25
N SER A 30 -7.88 4.35 8.25
CA SER A 30 -8.45 5.69 8.39
C SER A 30 -7.92 6.67 7.33
N ASP A 31 -6.74 6.39 6.78
CA ASP A 31 -6.06 7.19 5.75
C ASP A 31 -5.88 6.39 4.45
N PRO A 32 -6.93 6.27 3.61
CA PRO A 32 -6.84 5.53 2.35
C PRO A 32 -5.98 6.23 1.31
N GLU A 33 -5.78 7.54 1.40
CA GLU A 33 -4.98 8.32 0.46
C GLU A 33 -3.50 7.93 0.54
N ASP A 34 -2.95 7.75 1.74
CA ASP A 34 -1.56 7.33 1.91
C ASP A 34 -1.30 5.91 1.37
N ILE A 35 -2.20 4.96 1.70
CA ILE A 35 -2.14 3.58 1.18
C ILE A 35 -2.29 3.55 -0.35
N ALA A 36 -3.17 4.39 -0.92
CA ALA A 36 -3.34 4.47 -2.37
C ALA A 36 -2.07 5.02 -3.05
N HIS A 37 -1.44 6.04 -2.48
CA HIS A 37 -0.18 6.59 -2.99
C HIS A 37 0.94 5.54 -2.97
N LEU A 38 1.09 4.81 -1.87
CA LEU A 38 2.05 3.71 -1.76
C LEU A 38 1.74 2.59 -2.77
N SER A 39 0.48 2.18 -2.91
CA SER A 39 0.10 1.16 -3.90
C SER A 39 0.36 1.60 -5.33
N ALA A 40 0.15 2.88 -5.67
CA ALA A 40 0.34 3.40 -7.02
C ALA A 40 1.81 3.43 -7.45
N THR A 41 2.74 3.49 -6.49
CA THR A 41 4.19 3.41 -6.74
C THR A 41 4.71 1.97 -6.82
N SER A 42 3.83 0.98 -6.62
CA SER A 42 4.13 -0.44 -6.82
C SER A 42 3.91 -0.84 -8.29
N ASP A 43 4.83 -1.63 -8.84
CA ASP A 43 4.70 -2.19 -10.21
C ASP A 43 3.83 -3.48 -10.25
N VAL A 44 3.14 -3.80 -9.15
CA VAL A 44 2.40 -5.06 -8.99
C VAL A 44 0.94 -4.87 -9.38
N LYS A 45 0.40 -5.82 -10.18
CA LYS A 45 -1.02 -5.91 -10.53
C LYS A 45 -1.60 -7.27 -10.08
N PRO A 46 -2.89 -7.34 -9.68
CA PRO A 46 -3.85 -6.22 -9.61
C PRO A 46 -3.57 -5.25 -8.45
N GLY A 47 -4.10 -4.03 -8.56
CA GLY A 47 -3.95 -3.01 -7.51
C GLY A 47 -4.71 -3.36 -6.23
N LEU A 48 -4.45 -2.63 -5.14
CA LEU A 48 -5.07 -2.85 -3.84
C LEU A 48 -6.56 -2.47 -3.84
N VAL A 49 -7.37 -3.24 -3.10
CA VAL A 49 -8.70 -2.80 -2.67
C VAL A 49 -8.55 -2.12 -1.31
N ILE A 50 -8.94 -0.85 -1.23
CA ILE A 50 -8.81 -0.02 -0.01
C ILE A 50 -10.20 0.34 0.50
N ARG A 51 -10.41 0.23 1.81
CA ARG A 51 -11.65 0.59 2.50
C ARG A 51 -11.36 1.53 3.64
N ARG A 52 -12.08 2.66 3.71
CA ARG A 52 -12.02 3.55 4.86
C ARG A 52 -12.79 2.93 6.02
N VAL A 53 -12.22 3.01 7.22
CA VAL A 53 -12.87 2.71 8.50
C VAL A 53 -13.11 3.97 9.31
#